data_AF-A0A4Y2MMR7-F1
#
_entry.id   AF-A0A4Y2MMR7-F1
#
_cell.length_a   1.000
_cell.length_b   1.000
_cell.length_c   1.000
_cell.angle_alpha   90.00
_cell.angle_beta   90.00
_cell.angle_gamma   90.00
#
_symmetry.space_group_name_H-M   'P 1'
#
loop_
_entity.id
_entity.type
_entity.pdbx_description
1 polymer ?
#
loop_
_entity_poly.entity_id
_entity_poly.type
_entity_poly.pdbx_seq_one_letter_code
_entity_poly.pdbx_strand_id
1 'polypeptide(L)'
;MKSLASYGISPELLKGLWMQRLPVQIQQRLSVSSDNLQALSKMADSIFEISKDDLVASVSANFQSSVVSKFDNRLTDVENRLSRLEARRR
;
A
#
# COMPACT_ATOMS: atom_id res chain seq x y z
N MET A 1 -14.51 28.02 -39.02
CA MET A 1 -13.94 27.45 -37.77
C MET A 1 -13.03 26.25 -38.06
N LYS A 2 -12.15 26.31 -39.06
CA LYS A 2 -11.36 25.15 -39.52
C LYS A 2 -9.84 25.25 -39.26
N SER A 3 -9.36 26.35 -38.69
CA SER A 3 -7.92 26.55 -38.46
C SER A 3 -7.47 26.38 -37.01
N LEU A 4 -8.39 26.11 -36.07
CA LEU A 4 -8.01 25.91 -34.66
C LEU A 4 -7.28 24.58 -34.41
N ALA A 5 -7.49 23.59 -35.27
CA ALA A 5 -6.84 22.28 -35.18
C ALA A 5 -5.57 22.15 -36.03
N SER A 6 -5.13 23.24 -36.69
CA SER A 6 -3.92 23.22 -37.53
C SER A 6 -2.62 23.25 -36.73
N TYR A 7 -2.68 23.64 -35.45
CA TYR A 7 -1.61 23.48 -34.49
C TYR A 7 -1.81 22.13 -33.80
N GLY A 8 -0.86 21.21 -33.96
CA GLY A 8 -0.85 19.97 -33.18
C GLY A 8 -0.95 20.28 -31.69
N ILE A 9 -1.55 19.36 -30.93
CA ILE A 9 -1.67 19.50 -29.46
C ILE A 9 -0.26 19.69 -28.89
N SER A 10 -0.04 20.76 -28.11
CA SER A 10 1.26 20.97 -27.48
C SER A 10 1.56 19.84 -26.49
N PRO A 11 2.82 19.37 -26.41
CA PRO A 11 3.18 18.28 -25.51
C PRO A 11 2.90 18.63 -24.04
N GLU A 12 2.98 19.91 -23.67
CA GLU A 12 2.64 20.43 -22.34
C GLU A 12 1.14 20.30 -22.05
N LEU A 13 0.29 20.63 -23.03
CA LEU A 13 -1.15 20.49 -22.90
C LEU A 13 -1.54 19.01 -22.81
N LEU A 14 -0.92 18.15 -23.62
CA LEU A 14 -1.13 16.71 -23.57
C LEU A 14 -0.70 16.13 -22.21
N LYS A 15 0.47 16.54 -21.70
CA LYS A 15 0.95 16.14 -20.37
C LYS A 15 -0.02 16.60 -19.27
N GLY A 16 -0.53 17.83 -19.35
CA GLY A 16 -1.53 18.35 -18.40
C GLY A 16 -2.84 17.56 -18.43
N LEU A 17 -3.41 17.34 -19.63
CA LEU A 17 -4.63 16.56 -19.81
C LEU A 17 -4.48 15.11 -19.33
N TRP A 18 -3.33 14.50 -19.60
CA TRP A 18 -3.02 13.14 -19.17
C TRP A 18 -2.90 13.07 -17.64
N MET A 19 -2.18 13.99 -17.01
CA MET A 19 -2.08 14.07 -15.55
C MET A 19 -3.46 14.22 -14.90
N GLN A 20 -4.35 15.06 -15.44
CA GLN A 20 -5.70 15.27 -14.92
C GLN A 20 -6.59 14.01 -14.96
N ARG A 21 -6.29 13.04 -15.83
CA ARG A 21 -7.06 11.78 -15.93
C ARG A 21 -6.64 10.72 -14.90
N LEU A 22 -5.49 10.90 -14.24
CA LEU A 22 -4.97 9.95 -13.28
C LEU A 22 -5.63 10.13 -11.89
N PRO A 23 -5.69 9.09 -11.05
CA PRO A 23 -6.04 9.23 -9.64
C PRO A 23 -5.09 10.19 -8.90
N VAL A 24 -5.62 10.93 -7.91
CA VAL A 24 -4.88 11.96 -7.15
C VAL A 24 -3.57 11.43 -6.55
N GLN A 25 -3.57 10.19 -6.06
CA GLN A 25 -2.40 9.54 -5.46
C GLN A 25 -1.26 9.35 -6.47
N ILE A 26 -1.60 9.00 -7.71
CA ILE A 26 -0.62 8.84 -8.80
C ILE A 26 -0.13 10.21 -9.26
N GLN A 27 -1.03 11.19 -9.39
CA GLN A 27 -0.66 12.57 -9.74
C GLN A 27 0.38 13.14 -8.77
N GLN A 28 0.15 13.04 -7.46
CA GLN A 28 1.06 13.57 -6.43
C GLN A 28 2.46 12.98 -6.52
N ARG A 29 2.58 11.68 -6.81
CA ARG A 29 3.87 10.99 -6.95
C ARG A 29 4.58 11.40 -8.24
N LEU A 30 3.83 11.56 -9.33
CA LEU A 30 4.36 11.99 -10.62
C LEU A 30 4.72 13.47 -10.68
N SER A 31 4.07 14.33 -9.89
CA SER A 31 4.33 15.78 -9.86
C SER A 31 5.77 16.16 -9.48
N VAL A 32 6.52 15.25 -8.86
CA VAL A 32 7.94 15.44 -8.51
C VAL A 32 8.84 15.22 -9.74
N SER A 33 8.38 14.49 -10.76
CA SER A 33 9.13 14.24 -11.99
C SER A 33 8.82 15.29 -13.07
N SER A 34 9.88 15.85 -13.65
CA SER A 34 9.83 16.77 -14.78
C SER A 34 9.95 16.06 -16.14
N ASP A 35 9.91 14.72 -16.18
CA ASP A 35 10.17 13.92 -17.37
C ASP A 35 9.13 14.11 -18.49
N ASN A 36 9.46 13.56 -19.67
CA ASN A 36 8.54 13.49 -20.80
C ASN A 36 7.35 12.56 -20.52
N LEU A 37 6.28 12.72 -21.30
CA LEU A 37 5.03 11.99 -21.09
C LEU A 37 5.20 10.45 -21.15
N GLN A 38 6.10 9.96 -22.00
CA GLN A 38 6.34 8.52 -22.14
C GLN A 38 6.98 7.92 -20.87
N ALA A 39 7.97 8.61 -20.31
CA ALA A 39 8.61 8.22 -19.06
C ALA A 39 7.63 8.32 -17.88
N LEU A 40 6.84 9.40 -17.82
CA LEU A 40 5.79 9.55 -16.81
C LEU A 40 4.73 8.44 -16.92
N SER A 41 4.35 8.03 -18.13
CA SER A 41 3.41 6.92 -18.33
C SER A 41 3.94 5.61 -17.74
N LYS A 42 5.21 5.27 -18.02
CA LYS A 42 5.83 4.07 -17.44
C LYS A 42 5.89 4.13 -15.91
N MET A 43 6.16 5.31 -15.36
CA MET A 43 6.16 5.52 -13.91
C MET A 43 4.76 5.40 -13.31
N ALA A 44 3.73 5.93 -13.99
CA ALA A 44 2.34 5.79 -13.58
C ALA A 44 1.91 4.32 -13.53
N ASP A 45 2.27 3.53 -14.55
CA ASP A 45 1.97 2.10 -14.63
C ASP A 45 2.63 1.35 -13.46
N SER A 46 3.91 1.63 -13.18
CA SER A 46 4.63 1.03 -12.05
C SER A 46 4.02 1.41 -10.69
N ILE A 47 3.68 2.69 -10.49
CA ILE A 47 3.00 3.15 -9.27
C ILE A 47 1.65 2.44 -9.12
N PHE A 48 0.90 2.31 -10.21
CA PHE A 48 -0.41 1.66 -10.21
C PHE A 48 -0.29 0.15 -9.87
N GLU A 49 0.70 -0.53 -10.42
CA GLU A 49 0.97 -1.94 -10.13
C GLU A 49 1.27 -2.16 -8.64
N ILE A 50 2.19 -1.38 -8.07
CA ILE A 50 2.56 -1.48 -6.65
C ILE A 50 1.39 -1.05 -5.73
N SER A 51 0.56 -0.11 -6.16
CA SER A 51 -0.60 0.33 -5.37
C SER A 51 -1.69 -0.73 -5.22
N LYS A 52 -1.72 -1.76 -6.11
CA LYS A 52 -2.65 -2.89 -5.98
C LYS A 52 -2.25 -3.87 -4.88
N ASP A 53 -0.99 -3.85 -4.45
CA ASP A 53 -0.48 -4.76 -3.42
C ASP A 53 -0.97 -4.41 -2.01
N ASP A 54 -1.79 -3.38 -1.81
CA ASP A 54 -2.58 -3.24 -0.57
C ASP A 54 -3.62 -4.38 -0.43
N LEU A 55 -3.73 -5.24 -1.46
CA LEU A 55 -4.36 -6.56 -1.43
C LEU A 55 -3.39 -7.69 -1.03
N VAL A 56 -2.29 -7.43 -0.32
CA VAL A 56 -1.67 -8.50 0.49
C VAL A 56 -2.78 -9.00 1.38
N ALA A 57 -3.27 -10.21 1.07
CA ALA A 57 -4.36 -10.86 1.76
C ALA A 57 -4.23 -10.56 3.25
N SER A 58 -5.10 -9.71 3.76
CA SER A 58 -5.27 -9.56 5.20
C SER A 58 -5.70 -10.96 5.62
N VAL A 59 -4.75 -11.80 6.02
CA VAL A 59 -5.02 -13.11 6.59
C VAL A 59 -5.95 -12.79 7.73
N SER A 60 -7.22 -13.04 7.48
CA SER A 60 -8.33 -12.52 8.27
C SER A 60 -8.01 -12.73 9.74
N ALA A 61 -8.37 -11.74 10.56
CA ALA A 61 -8.23 -11.73 12.01
C ALA A 61 -8.75 -13.00 12.74
N ASN A 62 -9.35 -13.96 12.03
CA ASN A 62 -9.76 -15.26 12.51
C ASN A 62 -8.62 -16.27 12.75
N PHE A 63 -7.43 -16.13 12.14
CA PHE A 63 -6.32 -17.06 12.41
C PHE A 63 -5.54 -16.74 13.70
N GLN A 64 -5.60 -15.49 14.18
CA GLN A 64 -4.87 -15.09 15.37
C GLN A 64 -5.57 -15.53 16.67
N SER A 65 -6.90 -15.58 16.74
CA SER A 65 -7.60 -15.88 18.00
C SER A 65 -7.27 -17.28 18.57
N SER A 66 -7.24 -18.32 17.73
CA SER A 66 -6.92 -19.70 18.14
C SER A 66 -5.45 -19.88 18.55
N VAL A 67 -4.53 -19.23 17.85
CA VAL A 67 -3.10 -19.33 18.13
C VAL A 67 -2.73 -18.50 19.37
N VAL A 68 -3.24 -17.27 19.47
CA VAL A 68 -3.02 -16.37 20.61
C VAL A 68 -3.60 -16.96 21.90
N SER A 69 -4.82 -17.52 21.86
CA SER A 69 -5.39 -18.21 23.02
C SER A 69 -4.58 -19.44 23.46
N LYS A 70 -3.95 -20.19 22.55
CA LYS A 70 -3.03 -21.28 22.91
C LYS A 70 -1.78 -20.77 23.62
N PHE A 71 -1.24 -19.61 23.22
CA PHE A 71 -0.09 -19.00 23.90
C PHE A 71 -0.45 -18.51 25.29
N ASP A 72 -1.61 -17.87 25.45
CA ASP A 72 -2.12 -17.38 26.73
C ASP A 72 -2.26 -18.52 27.75
N ASN A 73 -2.91 -19.62 27.35
CA ASN A 73 -3.05 -20.82 28.19
C ASN A 73 -1.69 -21.41 28.64
N ARG A 74 -0.70 -21.43 27.74
CA ARG A 74 0.65 -21.94 28.07
C ARG A 74 1.38 -21.00 29.01
N LEU A 75 1.19 -19.70 28.89
CA LEU A 75 1.78 -18.71 29.79
C LEU A 75 1.20 -18.88 31.20
N THR A 76 -0.12 -18.99 31.32
CA THR A 76 -0.79 -19.24 32.61
C THR A 76 -0.36 -20.56 33.25
N ASP A 77 -0.15 -21.64 32.47
CA ASP A 77 0.38 -22.90 33.01
C ASP A 77 1.79 -22.72 33.60
N VAL A 78 2.67 -22.01 32.89
CA VAL A 78 4.04 -21.74 33.35
C VAL A 78 4.04 -20.89 34.62
N GLU A 79 3.22 -19.84 34.68
CA GLU A 79 3.05 -18.99 35.86
C GLU A 79 2.58 -19.80 37.07
N ASN A 80 1.55 -20.64 36.90
CA ASN A 80 1.05 -21.51 37.96
C ASN A 80 2.11 -22.49 38.46
N ARG A 81 2.90 -23.07 37.55
CA ARG A 81 4.00 -23.96 37.91
C ARG A 81 5.09 -23.23 38.68
N LEU A 82 5.40 -21.98 38.31
CA LEU A 82 6.35 -21.14 39.03
C LEU A 82 5.85 -20.82 40.43
N SER A 83 4.59 -20.37 40.59
CA SER A 83 4.00 -20.09 41.91
C SER A 83 4.03 -21.31 42.83
N ARG A 84 3.75 -22.51 42.29
CA ARG A 84 3.84 -23.77 43.06
C ARG A 84 5.27 -24.11 43.44
N LEU A 85 6.24 -23.84 42.58
CA LEU A 85 7.66 -24.08 42.87
C LEU A 85 8.17 -23.12 43.95
N GLU A 86 7.79 -21.84 43.87
CA GLU A 86 8.13 -20.83 44.85
C GLU A 86 7.48 -21.09 46.21
N ALA A 87 6.22 -21.53 46.24
CA ALA A 87 5.53 -21.92 47.46
C ALA A 87 6.16 -23.15 48.14
N ARG A 88 6.79 -24.06 47.38
CA ARG A 88 7.55 -25.20 47.93
C ARG A 88 8.95 -24.83 48.42
N ARG A 89 9.46 -23.66 48.03
CA ARG A 89 10.80 -23.16 48.42
C ARG A 89 10.75 -22.32 49.71
N ARG A 90 9.59 -21.76 50.05
CA ARG A 90 9.32 -21.10 51.35
C ARG A 90 8.92 -22.13 52.39
#